data_AF-A0A6I3DR69-F1
#
_entry.id   AF-A0A6I3DR69-F1
#
_cell.length_a   1.000
_cell.length_b   1.000
_cell.length_c   1.000
_cell.angle_alpha   90.00
_cell.angle_beta   90.00
_cell.angle_gamma   90.00
#
_symmetry.space_group_name_H-M   'P 1'
#
loop_
_entity.id
_entity.type
_entity.pdbx_description
1 polymer ?
#
loop_
_entity_poly.entity_id
_entity_poly.type
_entity_poly.pdbx_seq_one_letter_code
_entity_poly.pdbx_strand_id
1 'polypeptide(L)'
;MFLRVKIWTFPACYSFSMFFVAVLLMGAASLFGLAADAITDDKSKVVQEIKFSPVYCFNTGLEKLIVRPDFIGCVIGEDHPLGESEITEGTERPTDINPQVLARFQSAQAAAKAEGIEMSIDSGYRTIQRQEYLFNRAIKEHNSVEEAIKWVLPGEISRHPWGLALDINLHHEKTGASWLEANGATFGLCRVYENEWWHFEPLVAPGGICPPLKPDASQVK
;
A
#
# COMPACT_ATOMS: atom_id res chain seq x y z
N MET A 1 -53.37 -15.29 -25.01
CA MET A 1 -54.47 -14.67 -24.24
C MET A 1 -53.89 -14.14 -22.93
N PHE A 2 -53.73 -12.81 -22.89
CA PHE A 2 -53.49 -11.90 -21.75
C PHE A 2 -52.21 -11.99 -20.88
N LEU A 3 -51.21 -11.21 -21.31
CA LEU A 3 -50.28 -10.47 -20.45
C LEU A 3 -51.05 -9.39 -19.66
N ARG A 4 -50.83 -9.28 -18.34
CA ARG A 4 -51.39 -8.23 -17.49
C ARG A 4 -50.27 -7.26 -17.08
N VAL A 5 -50.24 -6.11 -17.75
CA VAL A 5 -49.46 -4.92 -17.38
C VAL A 5 -50.22 -4.18 -16.27
N LYS A 6 -49.53 -3.85 -15.17
CA LYS A 6 -50.06 -3.01 -14.09
C LYS A 6 -49.53 -1.60 -14.27
N ILE A 7 -50.40 -0.72 -14.77
CA ILE A 7 -50.21 0.73 -14.86
C ILE A 7 -50.56 1.32 -13.48
N TRP A 8 -49.67 2.13 -12.92
CA TRP A 8 -50.00 3.05 -11.85
C TRP A 8 -49.58 4.46 -12.24
N THR A 9 -50.58 5.32 -12.28
CA THR A 9 -50.54 6.76 -12.54
C THR A 9 -50.10 7.51 -11.28
N PHE A 10 -49.16 8.45 -11.42
CA PHE A 10 -48.93 9.50 -10.43
C PHE A 10 -49.32 10.87 -11.03
N PRO A 11 -50.00 11.74 -10.27
CA PRO A 11 -50.53 12.99 -10.79
C PRO A 11 -49.47 14.10 -10.85
N ALA A 12 -49.64 14.96 -11.85
CA ALA A 12 -48.93 16.23 -12.00
C ALA A 12 -49.50 17.30 -11.06
N CYS A 13 -48.62 18.16 -10.53
CA CYS A 13 -48.77 19.61 -10.41
C CYS A 13 -47.70 20.13 -9.44
N TYR A 14 -46.81 21.01 -9.90
CA TYR A 14 -46.74 22.38 -9.38
C TYR A 14 -45.95 23.23 -10.38
N SER A 15 -46.52 24.39 -10.65
CA SER A 15 -46.27 25.31 -11.74
C SER A 15 -45.91 26.66 -11.14
N PHE A 16 -45.14 27.44 -11.90
CA PHE A 16 -44.98 28.90 -11.81
C PHE A 16 -44.24 29.51 -10.61
N SER A 17 -43.12 30.20 -10.89
CA SER A 17 -43.19 31.67 -11.02
C SER A 17 -41.86 32.24 -11.53
N MET A 18 -41.87 32.72 -12.77
CA MET A 18 -40.93 33.72 -13.30
C MET A 18 -41.76 34.98 -13.57
N PHE A 19 -41.46 36.10 -12.90
CA PHE A 19 -41.93 37.44 -13.29
C PHE A 19 -40.90 38.53 -12.88
N PHE A 20 -40.14 38.96 -13.89
CA PHE A 20 -39.84 40.34 -14.35
C PHE A 20 -39.95 41.59 -13.42
N VAL A 21 -38.86 42.40 -13.49
CA VAL A 21 -38.72 43.89 -13.51
C VAL A 21 -38.99 44.73 -12.25
N ALA A 22 -37.97 45.47 -11.78
CA ALA A 22 -37.94 46.94 -11.84
C ALA A 22 -36.60 47.54 -11.34
N VAL A 23 -36.23 48.63 -11.98
CA VAL A 23 -34.95 49.36 -11.96
C VAL A 23 -35.15 50.72 -11.24
N LEU A 24 -34.05 51.24 -10.67
CA LEU A 24 -33.74 52.64 -10.30
C LEU A 24 -34.53 53.31 -9.15
N LEU A 25 -33.77 53.71 -8.11
CA LEU A 25 -33.86 55.06 -7.52
C LEU A 25 -32.47 55.52 -7.06
N MET A 26 -32.02 56.63 -7.65
CA MET A 26 -30.94 57.52 -7.20
C MET A 26 -31.25 57.98 -5.75
N GLY A 27 -30.32 58.09 -4.81
CA GLY A 27 -29.14 58.96 -4.82
C GLY A 27 -29.36 60.11 -3.81
N ALA A 28 -28.60 60.14 -2.71
CA ALA A 28 -28.33 61.35 -1.94
C ALA A 28 -27.08 61.13 -1.07
N ALA A 29 -26.03 61.88 -1.40
CA ALA A 29 -24.82 61.99 -0.61
C ALA A 29 -25.08 62.80 0.66
N SER A 30 -24.49 62.36 1.77
CA SER A 30 -24.19 63.22 2.91
C SER A 30 -22.78 62.90 3.38
N LEU A 31 -21.84 63.76 2.98
CA LEU A 31 -20.54 63.89 3.62
C LEU A 31 -20.73 64.21 5.10
N PHE A 32 -19.97 63.58 5.99
CA PHE A 32 -19.26 64.23 7.10
C PHE A 32 -18.44 63.18 7.86
N GLY A 33 -17.14 63.46 8.05
CA GLY A 33 -16.47 63.12 9.30
C GLY A 33 -15.37 62.07 9.25
N LEU A 34 -14.14 62.58 9.33
CA LEU A 34 -13.00 62.07 10.10
C LEU A 34 -12.20 60.91 9.50
N ALA A 35 -11.02 61.28 9.01
CA ALA A 35 -9.86 60.41 8.90
C ALA A 35 -9.61 59.71 10.24
N ALA A 36 -9.79 58.40 10.25
CA ALA A 36 -9.05 57.52 11.15
C ALA A 36 -7.95 56.92 10.29
N ASP A 37 -6.70 57.32 10.53
CA ASP A 37 -5.54 56.55 10.10
C ASP A 37 -5.61 55.19 10.82
N ALA A 38 -6.33 54.25 10.20
CA ALA A 38 -6.22 52.85 10.55
C ALA A 38 -4.87 52.39 10.03
N ILE A 39 -3.87 52.40 10.91
CA ILE A 39 -2.68 51.56 10.74
C ILE A 39 -3.21 50.13 10.73
N THR A 40 -3.45 49.61 9.53
CA THR A 40 -3.67 48.19 9.31
C THR A 40 -2.35 47.50 9.64
N ASP A 41 -2.23 47.01 10.87
CA ASP A 41 -1.24 46.01 11.23
C ASP A 41 -1.57 44.75 10.41
N ASP A 42 -1.05 44.71 9.18
CA ASP A 42 -1.04 43.54 8.32
C ASP A 42 -0.10 42.51 8.95
N LYS A 43 -0.58 41.86 10.02
CA LYS A 43 -0.04 40.58 10.44
C LYS A 43 -0.46 39.57 9.39
N SER A 44 0.25 39.57 8.27
CA SER A 44 0.35 38.40 7.41
C SER A 44 0.83 37.26 8.30
N LYS A 45 -0.12 36.47 8.81
CA LYS A 45 0.18 35.18 9.41
C LYS A 45 0.74 34.34 8.26
N VAL A 46 2.07 34.29 8.18
CA VAL A 46 2.78 33.32 7.38
C VAL A 46 2.50 31.96 8.00
N VAL A 47 1.34 31.38 7.66
CA VAL A 47 1.10 29.96 7.85
C VAL A 47 1.86 29.29 6.72
N GLN A 48 3.16 29.10 6.91
CA GLN A 48 3.94 28.24 6.04
C GLN A 48 3.36 26.84 6.21
N GLU A 49 2.71 26.34 5.15
CA GLU A 49 2.28 24.96 5.05
C GLU A 49 3.54 24.10 5.03
N ILE A 50 3.94 23.57 6.19
CA ILE A 50 5.17 22.80 6.27
C ILE A 50 4.89 21.43 5.66
N LYS A 51 5.36 21.25 4.43
CA LYS A 51 5.26 19.99 3.69
C LYS A 51 6.39 19.08 4.16
N PHE A 52 6.05 18.04 4.90
CA PHE A 52 7.00 17.03 5.34
C PHE A 52 6.82 15.73 4.56
N SER A 53 7.92 15.01 4.36
CA SER A 53 7.87 13.65 3.80
C SER A 53 7.65 12.65 4.94
N PRO A 54 6.69 11.71 4.83
CA PRO A 54 6.47 10.70 5.86
C PRO A 54 7.56 9.63 5.81
N VAL A 55 8.13 9.32 6.98
CA VAL A 55 9.02 8.19 7.22
C VAL A 55 8.25 7.12 7.97
N TYR A 56 8.27 5.90 7.42
CA TYR A 56 7.56 4.74 7.97
C TYR A 56 8.51 3.86 8.76
N CYS A 57 8.14 3.59 10.01
CA CYS A 57 8.94 2.88 10.99
C CYS A 57 8.11 1.77 11.64
N PHE A 58 8.69 0.60 11.83
CA PHE A 58 8.12 -0.41 12.71
C PHE A 58 8.71 -0.26 14.11
N ASN A 59 7.87 0.06 15.10
CA ASN A 59 8.30 0.10 16.50
C ASN A 59 8.15 -1.28 17.13
N THR A 60 9.28 -1.87 17.53
CA THR A 60 9.30 -3.25 18.04
C THR A 60 8.66 -3.37 19.42
N GLY A 61 8.83 -2.36 20.29
CA GLY A 61 8.29 -2.38 21.65
C GLY A 61 6.77 -2.21 21.70
N LEU A 62 6.20 -1.45 20.76
CA LEU A 62 4.76 -1.21 20.63
C LEU A 62 4.08 -2.20 19.68
N GLU A 63 4.85 -2.98 18.91
CA GLU A 63 4.37 -3.80 17.80
C GLU A 63 3.47 -2.99 16.85
N LYS A 64 3.93 -1.82 16.38
CA LYS A 64 3.10 -0.91 15.57
C LYS A 64 3.86 -0.22 14.46
N LEU A 65 3.15 0.07 13.37
CA LEU A 65 3.56 1.04 12.37
C LEU A 65 3.49 2.45 12.97
N ILE A 66 4.61 3.15 12.94
CA ILE A 66 4.74 4.55 13.32
C ILE A 66 5.15 5.35 12.09
N VAL A 67 4.44 6.45 11.85
CA VAL A 67 4.78 7.41 10.78
C VAL A 67 5.28 8.68 11.43
N ARG A 68 6.47 9.14 11.04
CA ARG A 68 7.06 10.39 11.53
C ARG A 68 7.46 11.29 10.37
N PRO A 69 7.58 12.61 10.58
CA PRO A 69 8.24 13.48 9.62
C PRO A 69 9.71 13.08 9.39
N ASP A 70 10.20 13.30 8.17
CA ASP A 70 11.60 13.12 7.76
C ASP A 70 12.65 13.69 8.73
N PHE A 71 12.44 14.89 9.26
CA PHE A 71 13.37 15.51 10.20
C PHE A 71 13.45 14.82 11.57
N ILE A 72 12.48 13.97 11.92
CA ILE A 72 12.52 13.11 13.12
C ILE A 72 13.03 11.72 12.75
N GLY A 73 12.52 11.15 11.66
CA GLY A 73 12.89 9.81 11.20
C GLY A 73 12.49 8.69 12.17
N CYS A 74 13.12 7.52 12.01
CA CYS A 74 12.97 6.40 12.94
C CYS A 74 13.92 6.54 14.14
N VAL A 75 13.43 6.26 15.34
CA VAL A 75 14.21 6.32 16.59
C VAL A 75 15.12 5.10 16.69
N ILE A 76 16.42 5.35 16.73
CA ILE A 76 17.45 4.30 16.82
C ILE A 76 17.27 3.51 18.10
N GLY A 77 17.21 2.18 17.98
CA GLY A 77 17.07 1.25 19.11
C GLY A 77 15.62 0.93 19.49
N GLU A 78 14.65 1.69 18.98
CA GLU A 78 13.22 1.43 19.18
C GLU A 78 12.52 1.00 17.89
N ASP A 79 12.95 1.59 16.77
CA ASP A 79 12.30 1.45 15.48
C ASP A 79 13.20 0.81 14.42
N HIS A 80 12.56 0.09 13.49
CA HIS A 80 13.16 -0.37 12.25
C HIS A 80 12.56 0.39 11.06
N PRO A 81 13.37 1.03 10.19
CA PRO A 81 12.86 1.75 9.04
C PRO A 81 12.31 0.78 7.98
N LEU A 82 11.13 1.09 7.45
CA LEU A 82 10.53 0.32 6.35
C LEU A 82 11.10 0.70 4.97
N GLY A 83 11.87 1.79 4.89
CA GLY A 83 12.40 2.34 3.64
C GLY A 83 11.37 3.15 2.86
N GLU A 84 11.83 3.85 1.82
CA GLU A 84 11.06 4.85 1.08
C GLU A 84 10.81 4.47 -0.39
N SER A 85 11.24 3.27 -0.79
CA SER A 85 11.17 2.78 -2.17
C SER A 85 11.02 1.25 -2.22
N GLU A 86 10.95 0.69 -3.42
CA GLU A 86 11.16 -0.75 -3.64
C GLU A 86 12.51 -1.19 -3.05
N ILE A 87 12.55 -2.35 -2.42
CA ILE A 87 13.82 -2.94 -1.97
C ILE A 87 14.33 -3.87 -3.08
N THR A 88 15.44 -3.49 -3.70
CA THR A 88 16.05 -4.22 -4.81
C THR A 88 17.25 -5.05 -4.36
N GLU A 89 17.77 -5.88 -5.27
CA GLU A 89 18.98 -6.68 -5.04
C GLU A 89 20.19 -5.79 -4.71
N GLY A 90 21.01 -6.27 -3.77
CA GLY A 90 22.29 -5.64 -3.42
C GLY A 90 23.42 -6.10 -4.35
N THR A 91 24.62 -5.58 -4.11
CA THR A 91 25.84 -6.01 -4.84
C THR A 91 26.39 -7.34 -4.36
N GLU A 92 26.06 -7.74 -3.14
CA GLU A 92 26.53 -8.98 -2.50
C GLU A 92 25.34 -9.85 -2.08
N ARG A 93 25.50 -11.17 -2.23
CA ARG A 93 24.47 -12.12 -1.79
C ARG A 93 24.41 -12.13 -0.26
N PRO A 94 23.23 -11.93 0.35
CA PRO A 94 23.10 -11.96 1.79
C PRO A 94 23.14 -13.38 2.33
N THR A 95 23.27 -13.50 3.64
CA THR A 95 23.19 -14.79 4.36
C THR A 95 21.88 -14.97 5.12
N ASP A 96 20.99 -13.98 5.06
CA ASP A 96 19.71 -13.95 5.77
C ASP A 96 18.69 -13.07 5.01
N ILE A 97 17.47 -13.01 5.52
CA ILE A 97 16.42 -12.10 5.06
C ILE A 97 16.89 -10.64 5.15
N ASN A 98 16.51 -9.80 4.18
CA ASN A 98 16.80 -8.39 4.26
C ASN A 98 16.08 -7.79 5.49
N PRO A 99 16.79 -7.05 6.36
CA PRO A 99 16.22 -6.56 7.62
C PRO A 99 15.05 -5.58 7.41
N GLN A 100 15.04 -4.81 6.32
CA GLN A 100 13.90 -3.94 6.00
C GLN A 100 12.70 -4.75 5.51
N VAL A 101 12.91 -5.83 4.74
CA VAL A 101 11.83 -6.75 4.35
C VAL A 101 11.22 -7.40 5.59
N LEU A 102 12.05 -7.85 6.53
CA LEU A 102 11.58 -8.40 7.81
C LEU A 102 10.80 -7.35 8.62
N ALA A 103 11.29 -6.11 8.72
CA ALA A 103 10.57 -5.04 9.41
C ALA A 103 9.20 -4.73 8.77
N ARG A 104 9.12 -4.74 7.43
CA ARG A 104 7.85 -4.58 6.70
C ARG A 104 6.88 -5.70 7.05
N PHE A 105 7.35 -6.94 7.06
CA PHE A 105 6.54 -8.09 7.44
C PHE A 105 6.08 -8.00 8.90
N GLN A 106 6.97 -7.72 9.85
CA GLN A 106 6.62 -7.64 11.27
C GLN A 106 5.62 -6.51 11.54
N SER A 107 5.76 -5.38 10.84
CA SER A 107 4.76 -4.31 10.90
C SER A 107 3.40 -4.75 10.39
N ALA A 108 3.35 -5.49 9.27
CA ALA A 108 2.12 -6.05 8.74
C ALA A 108 1.52 -7.12 9.67
N GLN A 109 2.37 -8.00 10.21
CA GLN A 109 2.02 -9.05 11.15
C GLN A 109 1.35 -8.48 12.41
N ALA A 110 1.93 -7.43 12.99
CA ALA A 110 1.36 -6.81 14.17
C ALA A 110 0.00 -6.13 13.89
N ALA A 111 -0.16 -5.52 12.72
CA ALA A 111 -1.43 -4.94 12.29
C ALA A 111 -2.50 -6.04 12.10
N ALA A 112 -2.19 -7.13 11.41
CA ALA A 112 -3.11 -8.26 11.25
C ALA A 112 -3.48 -8.91 12.59
N LYS A 113 -2.51 -9.06 13.49
CA LYS A 113 -2.72 -9.60 14.84
C LYS A 113 -3.69 -8.73 15.65
N ALA A 114 -3.66 -7.40 15.49
CA ALA A 114 -4.62 -6.50 16.13
C ALA A 114 -6.07 -6.73 15.63
N GLU A 115 -6.24 -7.34 14.45
CA GLU A 115 -7.52 -7.76 13.87
C GLU A 115 -7.83 -9.25 14.16
N GLY A 116 -6.99 -9.95 14.94
CA GLY A 116 -7.15 -11.37 15.25
C GLY A 116 -6.72 -12.32 14.13
N ILE A 117 -5.92 -11.84 13.18
CA ILE A 117 -5.42 -12.62 12.04
C ILE A 117 -3.96 -12.99 12.28
N GLU A 118 -3.68 -14.30 12.28
CA GLU A 118 -2.32 -14.83 12.43
C GLU A 118 -1.61 -14.92 11.07
N MET A 119 -0.35 -14.48 11.05
CA MET A 119 0.54 -14.56 9.88
C MET A 119 1.88 -15.17 10.26
N SER A 120 2.40 -16.07 9.44
CA SER A 120 3.74 -16.66 9.59
C SER A 120 4.51 -16.60 8.28
N ILE A 121 5.84 -16.42 8.38
CA ILE A 121 6.75 -16.69 7.27
C ILE A 121 7.08 -18.18 7.30
N ASP A 122 6.64 -18.93 6.31
CA ASP A 122 6.98 -20.34 6.15
C ASP A 122 8.28 -20.52 5.37
N SER A 123 8.56 -19.58 4.46
CA SER A 123 9.85 -19.50 3.77
C SER A 123 10.24 -18.05 3.48
N GLY A 124 11.33 -17.57 4.08
CA GLY A 124 11.95 -16.29 3.76
C GLY A 124 13.21 -16.49 2.89
N TYR A 125 14.35 -16.04 3.40
CA TYR A 125 15.65 -16.28 2.76
C TYR A 125 15.93 -17.76 2.53
N ARG A 126 16.58 -18.06 1.40
CA ARG A 126 17.08 -19.40 1.04
C ARG A 126 18.51 -19.29 0.57
N THR A 127 19.38 -20.22 0.94
CA THR A 127 20.68 -20.32 0.26
C THR A 127 20.49 -20.69 -1.21
N ILE A 128 21.45 -20.35 -2.07
CA ILE A 128 21.45 -20.75 -3.49
C ILE A 128 21.30 -22.27 -3.63
N GLN A 129 22.04 -23.04 -2.83
CA GLN A 129 21.98 -24.51 -2.87
C GLN A 129 20.58 -25.03 -2.49
N ARG A 130 19.90 -24.37 -1.54
CA ARG A 130 18.53 -24.73 -1.19
C ARG A 130 17.58 -24.43 -2.35
N GLN A 131 17.72 -23.28 -3.00
CA GLN A 131 16.88 -22.91 -4.14
C GLN A 131 17.10 -23.86 -5.33
N GLU A 132 18.35 -24.20 -5.66
CA GLU A 132 18.67 -25.19 -6.70
C GLU A 132 18.09 -26.57 -6.39
N TYR A 133 18.15 -27.02 -5.13
CA TYR A 133 17.52 -28.26 -4.72
C TYR A 133 16.00 -28.25 -4.96
N LEU A 134 15.32 -27.16 -4.59
CA LEU A 134 13.88 -27.00 -4.81
C LEU A 134 13.53 -26.96 -6.30
N PHE A 135 14.33 -26.27 -7.10
CA PHE A 135 14.13 -26.18 -8.54
C PHE A 135 14.29 -27.54 -9.22
N ASN A 136 15.35 -28.28 -8.89
CA ASN A 136 15.55 -29.64 -9.40
C ASN A 136 14.45 -30.61 -8.97
N ARG A 137 13.85 -30.41 -7.79
CA ARG A 137 12.68 -31.17 -7.35
C ARG A 137 11.45 -30.81 -8.19
N ALA A 138 11.21 -29.54 -8.45
CA ALA A 138 10.10 -29.07 -9.29
C ALA A 138 10.21 -29.62 -10.73
N ILE A 139 11.40 -29.68 -11.31
CA ILE A 139 11.62 -30.31 -12.63
C ILE A 139 11.17 -31.78 -12.63
N LYS A 140 11.48 -32.54 -11.58
CA LYS A 140 11.06 -33.94 -11.44
C LYS A 140 9.55 -34.08 -11.26
N GLU A 141 8.93 -33.14 -10.53
CA GLU A 141 7.49 -33.15 -10.25
C GLU A 141 6.67 -32.77 -11.49
N HIS A 142 7.13 -31.78 -12.27
CA HIS A 142 6.43 -31.24 -13.43
C HIS A 142 6.91 -31.80 -14.77
N ASN A 143 7.88 -32.71 -14.76
CA ASN A 143 8.43 -33.43 -15.92
C ASN A 143 9.07 -32.55 -17.02
N SER A 144 9.28 -31.26 -16.77
CA SER A 144 9.97 -30.33 -17.67
C SER A 144 10.47 -29.10 -16.93
N VAL A 145 11.44 -28.41 -17.52
CA VAL A 145 11.93 -27.13 -17.00
C VAL A 145 10.87 -26.04 -17.18
N GLU A 146 10.20 -26.05 -18.33
CA GLU A 146 9.19 -25.07 -18.73
C GLU A 146 7.99 -25.06 -17.77
N GLU A 147 7.53 -26.24 -17.33
CA GLU A 147 6.44 -26.32 -16.35
C GLU A 147 6.92 -26.06 -14.91
N ALA A 148 8.15 -26.44 -14.57
CA ALA A 148 8.70 -26.21 -13.23
C ALA A 148 8.92 -24.72 -12.93
N ILE A 149 9.37 -23.94 -13.91
CA ILE A 149 9.65 -22.51 -13.76
C ILE A 149 8.39 -21.71 -13.38
N LYS A 150 7.19 -22.20 -13.67
CA LYS A 150 5.93 -21.56 -13.25
C LYS A 150 5.73 -21.54 -11.73
N TRP A 151 6.44 -22.40 -10.99
CA TRP A 151 6.27 -22.59 -9.54
C TRP A 151 7.55 -22.40 -8.73
N VAL A 152 8.72 -22.68 -9.32
CA VAL A 152 10.00 -22.55 -8.64
C VAL A 152 11.01 -22.00 -9.63
N LEU A 153 11.56 -20.82 -9.32
CA LEU A 153 12.61 -20.21 -10.12
C LEU A 153 14.00 -20.81 -9.81
N PRO A 154 14.94 -20.83 -10.78
CA PRO A 154 16.33 -21.13 -10.51
C PRO A 154 16.97 -20.07 -9.58
N GLY A 155 18.11 -20.41 -8.97
CA GLY A 155 18.75 -19.61 -7.91
C GLY A 155 19.18 -18.21 -8.34
N GLU A 156 19.48 -18.04 -9.62
CA GLU A 156 19.95 -16.79 -10.21
C GLU A 156 18.82 -15.75 -10.32
N ILE A 157 17.58 -16.20 -10.52
CA ILE A 157 16.41 -15.35 -10.80
C ILE A 157 15.49 -15.24 -9.56
N SER A 158 15.45 -16.29 -8.73
CA SER A 158 14.66 -16.27 -7.51
C SER A 158 15.08 -15.14 -6.56
N ARG A 159 14.11 -14.49 -5.93
CA ARG A 159 14.35 -13.44 -4.94
C ARG A 159 14.52 -13.95 -3.51
N HIS A 160 14.24 -15.23 -3.25
CA HIS A 160 14.50 -15.83 -1.93
C HIS A 160 15.99 -15.82 -1.58
N PRO A 161 16.94 -16.16 -2.47
CA PRO A 161 18.36 -16.03 -2.20
C PRO A 161 18.89 -14.61 -2.04
N TRP A 162 18.10 -13.61 -2.41
CA TRP A 162 18.38 -12.21 -2.11
C TRP A 162 17.77 -11.74 -0.78
N GLY A 163 17.04 -12.61 -0.07
CA GLY A 163 16.32 -12.23 1.15
C GLY A 163 15.18 -11.24 0.89
N LEU A 164 14.66 -11.21 -0.35
CA LEU A 164 13.66 -10.25 -0.83
C LEU A 164 12.31 -10.90 -1.17
N ALA A 165 12.08 -12.13 -0.74
CA ALA A 165 10.82 -12.84 -0.96
C ALA A 165 10.36 -13.55 0.31
N LEU A 166 9.04 -13.59 0.50
CA LEU A 166 8.36 -14.20 1.63
C LEU A 166 7.23 -15.11 1.14
N ASP A 167 7.25 -16.36 1.58
CA ASP A 167 6.10 -17.25 1.45
C ASP A 167 5.34 -17.26 2.78
N ILE A 168 4.16 -16.66 2.77
CA ILE A 168 3.31 -16.41 3.93
C ILE A 168 2.20 -17.46 4.00
N ASN A 169 2.09 -18.12 5.16
CA ASN A 169 1.08 -19.14 5.43
C ASN A 169 0.96 -20.23 4.33
N LEU A 170 2.05 -20.53 3.62
CA LEU A 170 2.14 -21.57 2.59
C LEU A 170 1.64 -22.94 3.07
N HIS A 171 1.92 -23.28 4.33
CA HIS A 171 1.55 -24.56 4.95
C HIS A 171 0.42 -24.42 5.98
N HIS A 172 -0.28 -23.28 5.99
CA HIS A 172 -1.29 -22.92 6.97
C HIS A 172 -2.58 -22.40 6.30
N GLU A 173 -3.54 -21.95 7.10
CA GLU A 173 -4.72 -21.28 6.57
C GLU A 173 -4.33 -19.99 5.83
N LYS A 174 -4.92 -19.79 4.65
CA LYS A 174 -4.64 -18.67 3.75
C LYS A 174 -5.09 -17.31 4.30
N THR A 175 -5.77 -17.26 5.45
CA THR A 175 -6.32 -16.04 6.05
C THR A 175 -5.27 -14.93 6.19
N GLY A 176 -4.09 -15.28 6.71
CA GLY A 176 -2.95 -14.37 6.83
C GLY A 176 -2.47 -13.80 5.49
N ALA A 177 -2.14 -14.68 4.53
CA ALA A 177 -1.73 -14.27 3.18
C ALA A 177 -2.81 -13.43 2.47
N SER A 178 -4.09 -13.74 2.65
CA SER A 178 -5.19 -12.98 2.05
C SER A 178 -5.30 -11.58 2.65
N TRP A 179 -5.10 -11.45 3.97
CA TRP A 179 -5.03 -10.14 4.61
C TRP A 179 -3.84 -9.32 4.11
N LEU A 180 -2.68 -9.96 3.92
CA LEU A 180 -1.49 -9.29 3.40
C LEU A 180 -1.67 -8.90 1.92
N GLU A 181 -2.38 -9.67 1.11
CA GLU A 181 -2.74 -9.28 -0.26
C GLU A 181 -3.58 -8.00 -0.29
N ALA A 182 -4.55 -7.86 0.63
CA ALA A 182 -5.40 -6.68 0.70
C ALA A 182 -4.72 -5.45 1.30
N ASN A 183 -3.80 -5.63 2.26
CA ASN A 183 -3.26 -4.54 3.09
C ASN A 183 -1.76 -4.30 2.92
N GLY A 184 -1.04 -5.22 2.28
CA GLY A 184 0.43 -5.30 2.26
C GLY A 184 1.11 -4.07 1.66
N ALA A 185 0.45 -3.40 0.71
CA ALA A 185 0.93 -2.17 0.10
C ALA A 185 1.21 -1.07 1.15
N THR A 186 0.43 -1.01 2.23
CA THR A 186 0.65 -0.12 3.39
C THR A 186 2.05 -0.26 3.97
N PHE A 187 2.59 -1.48 3.95
CA PHE A 187 3.91 -1.83 4.45
C PHE A 187 4.95 -2.00 3.33
N GLY A 188 4.56 -1.79 2.07
CA GLY A 188 5.44 -1.95 0.92
C GLY A 188 5.65 -3.41 0.50
N LEU A 189 4.74 -4.32 0.85
CA LEU A 189 4.77 -5.74 0.46
C LEU A 189 3.64 -6.03 -0.54
N CYS A 190 3.97 -6.71 -1.62
CA CYS A 190 3.04 -6.99 -2.71
C CYS A 190 3.08 -8.47 -3.07
N ARG A 191 1.90 -9.06 -3.28
CA ARG A 191 1.78 -10.37 -3.90
C ARG A 191 2.24 -10.29 -5.35
N VAL A 192 2.95 -11.30 -5.84
CA VAL A 192 3.56 -11.24 -7.19
C VAL A 192 2.84 -12.10 -8.21
N TYR A 193 2.44 -13.33 -7.84
CA TYR A 193 1.90 -14.31 -8.79
C TYR A 193 0.45 -14.71 -8.51
N GLU A 194 -0.34 -14.92 -9.56
CA GLU A 194 -1.73 -15.40 -9.48
C GLU A 194 -1.81 -16.84 -8.99
N ASN A 195 -0.86 -17.70 -9.37
CA ASN A 195 -0.80 -19.10 -8.93
C ASN A 195 -0.14 -19.31 -7.56
N GLU A 196 0.57 -18.31 -7.02
CA GLU A 196 1.24 -18.39 -5.71
C GLU A 196 0.67 -17.38 -4.73
N TRP A 197 -0.41 -17.75 -4.04
CA TRP A 197 -1.07 -16.83 -3.09
C TRP A 197 -0.27 -16.52 -1.84
N TRP A 198 0.75 -17.32 -1.57
CA TRP A 198 1.64 -17.18 -0.44
C TRP A 198 2.80 -16.22 -0.72
N HIS A 199 3.10 -15.88 -1.99
CA HIS A 199 4.38 -15.25 -2.36
C HIS A 199 4.31 -13.72 -2.41
N PHE A 200 5.12 -13.06 -1.57
CA PHE A 200 5.18 -11.60 -1.43
C PHE A 200 6.60 -11.06 -1.55
N GLU A 201 6.72 -9.88 -2.16
CA GLU A 201 7.98 -9.17 -2.40
C GLU A 201 7.86 -7.66 -2.06
N PRO A 202 8.98 -6.98 -1.72
CA PRO A 202 8.98 -5.57 -1.31
C PRO A 202 8.95 -4.59 -2.49
N LEU A 203 7.94 -4.70 -3.37
CA LEU A 203 7.90 -4.06 -4.70
C LEU A 203 7.61 -2.55 -4.71
N VAL A 204 7.21 -1.97 -3.58
CA VAL A 204 6.84 -0.55 -3.51
C VAL A 204 7.30 0.06 -2.20
N ALA A 205 7.35 1.40 -2.15
CA ALA A 205 7.43 2.12 -0.89
C ALA A 205 6.19 1.81 -0.02
N PRO A 206 6.28 1.87 1.32
CA PRO A 206 5.11 1.83 2.18
C PRO A 206 4.04 2.85 1.74
N GLY A 207 2.80 2.38 1.56
CA GLY A 207 1.68 3.17 1.03
C GLY A 207 1.63 3.31 -0.50
N GLY A 208 2.54 2.65 -1.24
CA GLY A 208 2.55 2.62 -2.70
C GLY A 208 1.42 1.78 -3.30
N ILE A 209 1.42 1.65 -4.63
CA ILE A 209 0.44 0.85 -5.38
C ILE A 209 1.14 -0.40 -5.93
N CYS A 210 0.75 -1.58 -5.47
CA CYS A 210 1.31 -2.83 -5.96
C CYS A 210 1.08 -2.99 -7.47
N PRO A 211 2.07 -3.54 -8.21
CA PRO A 211 1.89 -3.82 -9.64
C PRO A 211 0.84 -4.93 -9.85
N PRO A 212 0.29 -5.05 -11.07
CA PRO A 212 -0.57 -6.17 -11.41
C PRO A 212 0.13 -7.52 -11.19
N LEU A 213 -0.64 -8.52 -10.75
CA LEU A 213 -0.12 -9.88 -10.61
C LEU A 213 0.36 -10.42 -11.97
N LYS A 214 1.44 -11.19 -11.92
CA LYS A 214 1.87 -12.03 -13.02
C LYS A 214 1.08 -13.35 -12.97
N PRO A 215 0.72 -13.95 -14.11
CA PRO A 215 0.06 -15.27 -14.13
C PRO A 215 0.81 -16.33 -13.32
N ASP A 216 2.14 -16.40 -13.50
CA ASP A 216 3.03 -17.31 -12.80
C ASP A 216 4.49 -16.83 -12.84
N ALA A 217 5.39 -17.57 -12.18
CA ALA A 217 6.79 -17.21 -12.05
C ALA A 217 7.59 -17.25 -13.37
N SER A 218 7.08 -17.89 -14.43
CA SER A 218 7.73 -17.87 -15.76
C SER A 218 7.70 -16.50 -16.43
N GLN A 219 6.93 -15.56 -15.88
CA GLN A 219 6.76 -14.19 -16.40
C GLN A 219 7.74 -13.19 -15.76
N VAL A 220 8.68 -13.65 -14.93
CA VAL A 220 9.82 -12.86 -14.47
C VAL A 220 10.81 -12.73 -15.62
N LYS A 221 11.25 -11.50 -15.90
CA LYS A 221 12.19 -11.18 -16.99
C LYS A 221 13.58 -10.96 -16.43
#